data_AF-A0A950VWJ1-F1
#
_entry.id   AF-A0A950VWJ1-F1
#
_cell.length_a   1.000
_cell.length_b   1.000
_cell.length_c   1.000
_cell.angle_alpha   90.00
_cell.angle_beta   90.00
_cell.angle_gamma   90.00
#
_symmetry.space_group_name_H-M   'P 1'
#
loop_
_entity.id
_entity.type
_entity.pdbx_description
1 polymer ?
#
loop_
_entity_poly.entity_id
_entity_poly.type
_entity_poly.pdbx_seq_one_letter_code
_entity_poly.pdbx_strand_id
1 'polypeptide(L)'
;MIDIDDAFRRLAAAPFRRKFRLAGRERAYVETWGLPAVMKHGVKFIAERLAPAFPWNDGKQTPWRNHPIFVAQHATATCCRGCLEKVHEIAKGRALTEAESAYVLRVIKRWIVEQVNSGNAYAHQTTFRHRSGR
;
A
#
# COMPACT_ATOMS: atom_id res chain seq x y z
N MET A 1 -7.35 12.87 -10.61
CA MET A 1 -6.99 12.22 -9.33
C MET A 1 -7.76 12.87 -8.21
N ILE A 2 -8.28 12.09 -7.27
CA ILE A 2 -9.05 12.59 -6.12
C ILE A 2 -8.17 12.90 -4.90
N ASP A 3 -8.72 13.60 -3.91
CA ASP A 3 -8.06 13.78 -2.62
C ASP A 3 -7.75 12.44 -1.92
N ILE A 4 -6.67 12.40 -1.14
CA ILE A 4 -6.23 11.14 -0.50
C ILE A 4 -7.22 10.72 0.59
N ASP A 5 -7.81 11.64 1.37
CA ASP A 5 -8.82 11.26 2.37
C ASP A 5 -10.10 10.72 1.72
N ASP A 6 -10.51 11.30 0.59
CA ASP A 6 -11.61 10.75 -0.22
C ASP A 6 -11.29 9.32 -0.69
N ALA A 7 -10.07 9.08 -1.19
CA ALA A 7 -9.65 7.75 -1.61
C ALA A 7 -9.71 6.74 -0.46
N PHE A 8 -9.20 7.10 0.72
CA PHE A 8 -9.23 6.21 1.89
C PHE A 8 -10.65 5.96 2.41
N ARG A 9 -11.56 6.94 2.32
CA ARG A 9 -12.99 6.73 2.60
C ARG A 9 -13.61 5.72 1.64
N ARG A 10 -13.33 5.83 0.33
CA ARG A 10 -13.80 4.84 -0.68
C ARG A 10 -13.21 3.44 -0.42
N LEU A 11 -11.92 3.36 -0.09
CA LEU A 11 -11.23 2.10 0.20
C LEU A 11 -11.79 1.41 1.47
N ALA A 12 -12.13 2.19 2.50
CA ALA A 12 -12.75 1.67 3.73
C ALA A 12 -14.14 1.07 3.48
N ALA A 13 -14.88 1.59 2.50
CA ALA A 13 -16.17 1.04 2.10
C ALA A 13 -16.06 -0.30 1.33
N ALA A 14 -14.90 -0.60 0.72
CA ALA A 14 -14.70 -1.80 -0.10
C ALA A 14 -14.33 -3.04 0.75
N PRO A 15 -15.22 -4.06 0.90
CA PRO A 15 -14.98 -5.19 1.80
C PRO A 15 -13.74 -6.01 1.44
N PHE A 16 -13.42 -6.11 0.15
CA PHE A 16 -12.22 -6.78 -0.34
C PHE A 16 -10.94 -6.10 0.15
N ARG A 17 -10.88 -4.76 0.09
CA ARG A 17 -9.69 -3.97 0.44
C ARG A 17 -9.43 -3.96 1.95
N ARG A 18 -10.49 -4.09 2.76
CA ARG A 18 -10.37 -4.21 4.22
C ARG A 18 -9.67 -5.48 4.70
N LYS A 19 -9.46 -6.49 3.85
CA LYS A 19 -8.80 -7.75 4.25
C LYS A 19 -7.27 -7.64 4.28
N PHE A 20 -6.69 -6.65 3.61
CA PHE A 20 -5.24 -6.49 3.56
C PHE A 20 -4.71 -5.94 4.88
N ARG A 21 -3.63 -6.56 5.37
CA ARG A 21 -2.90 -6.16 6.57
C ARG A 21 -1.41 -6.28 6.31
N LEU A 22 -0.63 -5.35 6.84
CA LEU A 22 0.82 -5.49 6.86
C LEU A 22 1.21 -6.32 8.09
N ALA A 23 1.60 -7.58 7.87
CA ALA A 23 1.90 -8.54 8.93
C ALA A 23 3.09 -9.42 8.55
N GLY A 24 3.59 -10.22 9.50
CA GLY A 24 4.62 -11.24 9.24
C GLY A 24 5.86 -10.67 8.55
N ARG A 25 6.26 -11.31 7.45
CA ARG A 25 7.50 -10.98 6.71
C ARG A 25 7.48 -9.59 6.11
N GLU A 26 6.35 -9.12 5.60
CA GLU A 26 6.26 -7.79 5.02
C GLU A 26 6.38 -6.72 6.10
N ARG A 27 5.76 -6.91 7.27
CA ARG A 27 5.94 -5.99 8.38
C ARG A 27 7.39 -5.97 8.88
N ALA A 28 7.97 -7.15 9.10
CA ALA A 28 9.38 -7.28 9.50
C ALA A 28 10.31 -6.60 8.49
N TYR A 29 10.01 -6.66 7.18
CA TYR A 29 10.78 -5.97 6.16
C TYR A 29 10.79 -4.44 6.35
N VAL A 30 9.63 -3.83 6.69
CA VAL A 30 9.58 -2.39 6.97
C VAL A 30 10.34 -2.06 8.24
N GLU A 31 10.28 -2.91 9.26
CA GLU A 31 11.00 -2.73 10.53
C GLU A 31 12.53 -2.86 10.36
N THR A 32 13.00 -3.80 9.55
CA THR A 32 14.44 -4.01 9.27
C THR A 32 15.03 -2.88 8.43
N TRP A 33 14.36 -2.48 7.34
CA TRP A 33 14.95 -1.58 6.33
C TRP A 33 14.48 -0.13 6.44
N GLY A 34 13.40 0.11 7.17
CA GLY A 34 12.78 1.41 7.32
C GLY A 34 11.94 1.85 6.12
N LEU A 35 11.02 2.79 6.39
CA LEU A 35 10.12 3.35 5.39
C LEU A 35 10.85 3.96 4.16
N PRO A 36 11.97 4.70 4.31
CA PRO A 36 12.65 5.29 3.14
C PRO A 36 13.13 4.26 2.12
N ALA A 37 13.72 3.14 2.59
CA ALA A 37 14.20 2.07 1.71
C ALA A 37 13.03 1.38 0.98
N VAL A 38 11.95 1.10 1.71
CA VAL A 38 10.71 0.52 1.15
C VAL A 38 10.12 1.43 0.07
N MET A 39 10.08 2.74 0.31
CA MET A 39 9.54 3.71 -0.65
C MET A 39 10.44 3.88 -1.88
N LYS A 40 11.76 3.70 -1.76
CA LYS A 40 12.68 3.66 -2.92
C LYS A 40 12.32 2.53 -3.89
N HIS A 41 11.98 1.34 -3.37
CA HIS A 41 11.45 0.25 -4.21
C HIS A 41 10.07 0.61 -4.79
N GLY A 42 9.23 1.29 -4.01
CA GLY A 42 7.96 1.82 -4.49
C GLY A 42 8.12 2.67 -5.74
N VAL A 43 9.04 3.63 -5.75
CA VAL A 43 9.34 4.48 -6.92
C VAL A 43 9.65 3.63 -8.16
N LYS A 44 10.56 2.66 -8.02
CA LYS A 44 10.94 1.75 -9.11
C LYS A 44 9.73 0.96 -9.63
N PHE A 45 8.93 0.40 -8.73
CA PHE A 45 7.76 -0.41 -9.12
C PHE A 45 6.69 0.43 -9.83
N ILE A 46 6.43 1.65 -9.38
CA ILE A 46 5.47 2.54 -10.05
C ILE A 46 5.99 2.92 -11.44
N ALA A 47 7.25 3.32 -11.55
CA ALA A 47 7.87 3.71 -12.82
C ALA A 47 7.86 2.56 -13.85
N GLU A 48 8.20 1.35 -13.43
CA GLU A 48 8.32 0.20 -14.35
C GLU A 48 6.97 -0.46 -14.66
N ARG A 49 6.03 -0.51 -13.70
CA ARG A 49 4.85 -1.39 -13.77
C ARG A 49 3.52 -0.67 -13.82
N LEU A 50 3.48 0.64 -13.61
CA LEU A 50 2.21 1.38 -13.53
C LEU A 50 2.22 2.70 -14.30
N ALA A 51 3.38 3.35 -14.42
CA ALA A 51 3.53 4.62 -15.11
C ALA A 51 3.37 4.55 -16.64
N PRO A 52 3.79 3.49 -17.36
CA PRO A 52 3.57 3.41 -18.80
C PRO A 52 2.09 3.45 -19.19
N ALA A 53 1.79 3.91 -20.41
CA ALA A 53 0.42 3.97 -20.91
C ALA A 53 -0.25 2.59 -20.97
N PHE A 54 0.53 1.57 -21.33
CA PHE A 54 0.12 0.18 -21.45
C PHE A 54 1.15 -0.72 -20.73
N PRO A 55 1.10 -0.80 -19.38
CA PRO A 55 2.05 -1.60 -18.64
C PRO A 55 1.96 -3.09 -19.01
N TRP A 56 3.12 -3.74 -19.09
CA TRP A 56 3.17 -5.18 -19.31
C TRP A 56 2.48 -5.91 -18.17
N ASN A 57 1.54 -6.80 -18.50
CA ASN A 57 0.67 -7.52 -17.53
C ASN A 57 -0.25 -6.61 -16.69
N ASP A 58 -0.65 -5.43 -17.18
CA ASP A 58 -1.67 -4.63 -16.52
C ASP A 58 -2.97 -5.42 -16.28
N GLY A 59 -3.53 -5.30 -15.09
CA GLY A 59 -4.73 -6.03 -14.69
C GLY A 59 -4.53 -7.52 -14.41
N LYS A 60 -3.38 -8.11 -14.74
CA LYS A 60 -2.99 -9.42 -14.23
C LYS A 60 -2.46 -9.27 -12.81
N GLN A 61 -2.61 -10.32 -12.00
CA GLN A 61 -2.19 -10.29 -10.59
C GLN A 61 -0.72 -9.89 -10.45
N THR A 62 -0.49 -8.65 -9.98
CA THR A 62 0.76 -8.28 -9.30
C THR A 62 0.92 -9.19 -8.09
N PRO A 63 2.14 -9.65 -7.75
CA PRO A 63 2.35 -10.51 -6.58
C PRO A 63 1.63 -9.95 -5.36
N TRP A 64 0.90 -10.77 -4.60
CA TRP A 64 0.12 -10.27 -3.45
C TRP A 64 0.94 -10.05 -2.19
N ARG A 65 2.12 -10.69 -2.11
CA ARG A 65 2.90 -10.90 -0.88
C ARG A 65 4.40 -10.80 -1.17
N ASN A 66 5.21 -10.93 -0.13
CA ASN A 66 6.68 -10.88 -0.09
C ASN A 66 7.32 -9.49 -0.17
N HIS A 67 6.54 -8.42 -0.40
CA HIS A 67 7.04 -7.05 -0.30
C HIS A 67 5.95 -6.10 0.21
N PRO A 68 6.26 -5.15 1.13
CA PRO A 68 5.28 -4.22 1.69
C PRO A 68 4.52 -3.41 0.63
N ILE A 69 5.24 -2.95 -0.41
CA ILE A 69 4.64 -2.19 -1.51
C ILE A 69 3.56 -3.00 -2.23
N PHE A 70 3.74 -4.30 -2.43
CA PHE A 70 2.75 -5.10 -3.14
C PHE A 70 1.47 -5.26 -2.33
N VAL A 71 1.59 -5.53 -1.02
CA VAL A 71 0.44 -5.57 -0.12
C VAL A 71 -0.28 -4.22 -0.12
N ALA A 72 0.48 -3.12 -0.02
CA ALA A 72 -0.05 -1.77 -0.03
C ALA A 72 -0.78 -1.46 -1.35
N GLN A 73 -0.20 -1.79 -2.51
CA GLN A 73 -0.84 -1.57 -3.81
C GLN A 73 -2.21 -2.25 -3.92
N HIS A 74 -2.33 -3.45 -3.37
CA HIS A 74 -3.61 -4.16 -3.33
C HIS A 74 -4.55 -3.58 -2.28
N ALA A 75 -4.06 -3.16 -1.12
CA ALA A 75 -4.88 -2.52 -0.11
C ALA A 75 -5.45 -1.19 -0.59
N THR A 76 -4.66 -0.43 -1.34
CA THR A 76 -5.00 0.93 -1.77
C THR A 76 -5.50 1.02 -3.21
N ALA A 77 -5.75 -0.10 -3.90
CA ALA A 77 -6.21 -0.09 -5.30
C ALA A 77 -5.26 0.66 -6.27
N THR A 78 -3.96 0.52 -6.06
CA THR A 78 -2.90 1.05 -6.95
C THR A 78 -2.07 -0.06 -7.60
N CYS A 79 -2.66 -1.25 -7.77
CA CYS A 79 -2.00 -2.44 -8.33
C CYS A 79 -2.10 -2.58 -9.86
N CYS A 80 -3.03 -1.86 -10.50
CA CYS A 80 -3.21 -1.83 -11.95
C CYS A 80 -3.92 -0.54 -12.40
N ARG A 81 -3.91 -0.23 -13.71
CA ARG A 81 -4.54 0.97 -14.26
C ARG A 81 -6.06 0.97 -14.07
N GLY A 82 -6.70 -0.20 -14.16
CA GLY A 82 -8.13 -0.34 -13.89
C GLY A 82 -8.52 -0.02 -12.44
N CYS A 83 -7.65 -0.29 -11.47
CA CYS A 83 -7.90 0.11 -10.08
C CYS A 83 -7.70 1.63 -9.89
N LEU A 84 -6.66 2.20 -10.51
CA LEU A 84 -6.42 3.64 -10.51
C LEU A 84 -7.59 4.43 -11.10
N GLU A 85 -8.14 3.96 -12.22
CA GLU A 85 -9.30 4.58 -12.87
C GLU A 85 -10.52 4.55 -11.95
N LYS A 86 -10.86 3.38 -11.40
CA LYS A 86 -12.07 3.18 -10.59
C LYS A 86 -12.03 3.88 -9.23
N VAL A 87 -10.88 3.89 -8.56
CA VAL A 87 -10.79 4.37 -7.17
C VAL A 87 -10.22 5.78 -7.11
N HIS A 88 -9.16 6.06 -7.88
CA HIS A 88 -8.40 7.30 -7.79
C HIS A 88 -8.75 8.31 -8.87
N GLU A 89 -9.59 7.95 -9.85
CA GLU A 89 -9.96 8.81 -10.98
C GLU A 89 -8.72 9.26 -11.78
N ILE A 90 -7.84 8.31 -12.04
CA ILE A 90 -6.69 8.45 -12.94
C ILE A 90 -6.95 7.58 -14.16
N ALA A 91 -7.22 8.21 -15.30
CA ALA A 91 -7.56 7.53 -16.54
C ALA A 91 -6.44 6.58 -16.99
N LYS A 92 -6.83 5.40 -17.48
CA LYS A 92 -5.92 4.44 -18.13
C LYS A 92 -5.67 4.84 -19.60
N GLY A 93 -4.79 4.10 -20.29
CA GLY A 93 -4.52 4.30 -21.72
C GLY A 93 -3.58 5.46 -22.05
N ARG A 94 -3.10 6.19 -21.04
CA ARG A 94 -2.00 7.16 -21.15
C ARG A 94 -0.97 6.95 -20.06
N ALA A 95 0.24 7.47 -20.24
CA ALA A 95 1.24 7.45 -19.19
C ALA A 95 0.76 8.24 -17.96
N LEU A 96 1.21 7.81 -16.78
CA LEU A 96 1.08 8.63 -15.57
C LEU A 96 1.93 9.88 -15.71
N THR A 97 1.40 11.00 -15.24
CA THR A 97 2.23 12.18 -15.02
C THR A 97 3.11 11.97 -13.78
N GLU A 98 4.12 12.83 -13.62
CA GLU A 98 4.95 12.83 -12.40
C GLU A 98 4.10 13.09 -11.15
N ALA A 99 3.15 14.02 -11.24
CA ALA A 99 2.23 14.34 -10.15
C ALA A 99 1.35 13.14 -9.76
N GLU A 100 0.86 12.38 -10.74
CA GLU A 100 0.06 11.17 -10.47
C GLU A 100 0.92 10.04 -9.90
N SER A 101 2.16 9.89 -10.36
CA SER A 101 3.10 8.92 -9.80
C SER A 101 3.44 9.26 -8.35
N ALA A 102 3.69 10.53 -8.06
CA ALA A 102 3.91 11.04 -6.70
C ALA A 102 2.66 10.84 -5.81
N TYR A 103 1.47 11.07 -6.35
CA TYR A 103 0.21 10.80 -5.66
C TYR A 103 0.07 9.33 -5.27
N VAL A 104 0.30 8.39 -6.21
CA VAL A 104 0.25 6.95 -5.93
C VAL A 104 1.23 6.56 -4.83
N LEU A 105 2.45 7.09 -4.88
CA LEU A 105 3.46 6.85 -3.82
C LEU A 105 3.02 7.40 -2.47
N ARG A 106 2.36 8.57 -2.42
CA ARG A 106 1.82 9.14 -1.18
C ARG A 106 0.70 8.28 -0.59
N VAL A 107 -0.21 7.77 -1.43
CA VAL A 107 -1.28 6.85 -1.02
C VAL A 107 -0.69 5.57 -0.41
N ILE A 108 0.28 4.95 -1.09
CA ILE A 108 0.98 3.75 -0.61
C ILE A 108 1.71 4.03 0.72
N LYS A 109 2.45 5.15 0.79
CA LYS A 109 3.20 5.54 1.99
C LYS A 109 2.28 5.72 3.19
N ARG A 110 1.16 6.43 3.01
CA ARG A 110 0.17 6.66 4.07
C ARG A 110 -0.33 5.34 4.63
N TRP A 111 -0.75 4.41 3.78
CA TRP A 111 -1.27 3.12 4.22
C TRP A 111 -0.20 2.33 5.00
N ILE A 112 1.05 2.28 4.52
CA ILE A 112 2.14 1.59 5.24
C ILE A 112 2.37 2.21 6.62
N VAL A 113 2.43 3.54 6.73
CA VAL A 113 2.61 4.24 8.00
C VAL A 113 1.47 3.93 8.96
N GLU A 114 0.22 3.99 8.50
CA GLU A 114 -0.95 3.65 9.31
C GLU A 114 -0.89 2.19 9.81
N GLN A 115 -0.47 1.25 8.97
CA GLN A 115 -0.36 -0.17 9.36
C GLN A 115 0.77 -0.41 10.38
N VAL A 116 1.93 0.23 10.21
CA VAL A 116 3.04 0.13 11.16
C VAL A 116 2.63 0.74 12.52
N ASN A 117 2.00 1.91 12.51
CA ASN A 117 1.55 2.59 13.73
C ASN A 117 0.41 1.84 14.44
N SER A 118 -0.56 1.33 13.69
CA SER A 118 -1.64 0.50 14.23
C SER A 118 -1.10 -0.80 14.84
N GLY A 119 -0.08 -1.37 14.21
CA GLY A 119 0.65 -2.52 14.74
C GLY A 119 1.47 -2.23 16.00
N ASN A 120 1.77 -0.97 16.28
CA ASN A 120 2.49 -0.53 17.48
C ASN A 120 1.52 -0.31 18.66
N ALA A 121 0.28 0.13 18.38
CA ALA A 121 -0.77 0.30 19.38
C ALA A 121 -1.24 -1.03 20.03
N TYR A 122 -1.15 -2.15 19.30
CA TYR A 122 -1.45 -3.49 19.84
C TYR A 122 -0.26 -4.16 20.56
N ALA A 123 0.99 -3.75 20.28
CA ALA A 123 2.17 -4.30 20.95
C ALA A 123 2.32 -3.78 22.40
N HIS A 124 1.77 -2.61 22.70
CA HIS A 124 1.77 -2.04 24.06
C HIS A 124 0.58 -2.51 24.93
N GLN A 125 -0.31 -3.37 24.40
CA GLN A 125 -1.43 -3.94 25.17
C GLN A 125 -1.20 -5.39 25.61
N THR A 126 -0.13 -6.05 25.14
CA THR A 126 0.16 -7.47 25.42
C THR A 126 1.29 -7.72 26.42
N THR A 127 1.87 -6.69 27.04
CA THR A 127 2.93 -6.86 28.05
C THR A 127 2.45 -6.92 29.50
N PHE A 128 1.13 -6.87 29.78
CA PHE A 128 0.58 -7.17 31.10
C PHE A 128 -0.06 -8.56 31.14
N ARG A 129 0.78 -9.61 31.12
CA ARG A 129 0.38 -10.91 31.68
C ARG A 129 1.25 -11.17 32.90
N HIS A 130 0.63 -11.02 34.06
CA HIS A 130 1.19 -11.30 35.39
C HIS A 130 2.07 -12.54 35.41
N ARG A 131 3.32 -12.36 35.85
CA ARG A 131 4.11 -13.40 36.49
C ARG A 131 4.09 -13.13 38.00
N SER A 132 3.03 -13.59 38.66
CA SER A 132 3.00 -13.98 40.07
C SER A 132 2.85 -15.50 40.05
N GLY A 133 3.82 -16.32 40.45
CA GLY A 133 4.50 -16.26 41.72
C GLY A 133 3.89 -17.33 42.62
N ARG A 134 4.33 -18.58 42.45
CA ARG A 134 4.55 -19.63 43.46
C ARG A 134 5.05 -20.89 42.76
#